data_AF-A0A1M6VXZ5-F1
#
_entry.id   AF-A0A1M6VXZ5-F1
#
_cell.length_a   1.000
_cell.length_b   1.000
_cell.length_c   1.000
_cell.angle_alpha   90.00
_cell.angle_beta   90.00
_cell.angle_gamma   90.00
#
_symmetry.space_group_name_H-M   'P 1'
#
loop_
_entity.id
_entity.type
_entity.pdbx_description
1 polymer ?
#
loop_
_entity_poly.entity_id
_entity_poly.type
_entity_poly.pdbx_seq_one_letter_code
_entity_poly.pdbx_strand_id
1 'polypeptide(L)'
;MQTASAQAPEVATIERSELGQLETLLKGEAAATLAFQSVLATLLPMLERVLQREQQATEAALSLAQRETLQEMTDALVAVIQMLRGALNERGQQVLRYERPVKAGPPERSWWFALSEALEAVEDALQRIPSLVRAQPRGSLARRVGALLLRLLRQHQRHLLHEAREWIE
;
A
#
# COMPACT_ATOMS: atom_id res chain seq x y z
N MET A 1 15.91 13.89 24.40
CA MET A 1 14.93 12.82 24.69
C MET A 1 13.53 13.40 24.70
N GLN A 2 12.87 13.40 23.53
CA GLN A 2 11.51 13.85 23.16
C GLN A 2 11.65 13.92 21.63
N THR A 3 10.98 13.18 20.73
CA THR A 3 9.57 12.82 20.61
C THR A 3 9.38 11.62 19.65
N ALA A 4 9.43 10.37 20.13
CA ALA A 4 9.13 9.20 19.27
C ALA A 4 7.68 8.70 19.40
N SER A 5 6.92 9.19 20.39
CA SER A 5 5.66 8.56 20.81
C SER A 5 4.38 9.18 20.24
N ALA A 6 4.45 10.26 19.45
CA ALA A 6 3.26 10.98 18.99
C ALA A 6 2.75 10.55 17.60
N GLN A 7 3.60 10.03 16.71
CA GLN A 7 3.22 9.70 15.33
C GLN A 7 2.57 8.31 15.18
N ALA A 8 3.06 7.29 15.89
CA ALA A 8 2.50 5.93 15.85
C ALA A 8 0.98 5.86 16.12
N PRO A 9 0.42 6.52 17.17
CA PRO A 9 -1.02 6.45 17.43
C PRO A 9 -1.88 7.19 16.37
N GLU A 10 -1.33 8.21 15.70
CA GLU A 10 -2.03 8.97 14.68
C GLU A 10 -2.12 8.18 13.36
N VAL A 11 -1.03 7.52 12.97
CA VAL A 11 -0.93 6.64 11.78
C VAL A 11 -1.95 5.51 11.87
N ALA A 12 -1.96 4.77 12.98
CA ALA A 12 -2.84 3.62 13.20
C ALA A 12 -4.34 3.98 13.23
N THR A 13 -4.70 5.20 13.67
CA THR A 13 -6.11 5.63 13.77
C THR A 13 -6.69 6.00 12.41
N ILE A 14 -5.90 6.69 11.57
CA ILE A 14 -6.31 7.08 10.22
C ILE A 14 -6.47 5.82 9.35
N GLU A 15 -5.53 4.89 9.43
CA GLU A 15 -5.56 3.63 8.69
C GLU A 15 -6.81 2.81 8.99
N ARG A 16 -7.19 2.65 10.27
CA ARG A 16 -8.44 1.93 10.64
C ARG A 16 -9.69 2.55 10.03
N SER A 17 -9.78 3.89 9.99
CA SER A 17 -10.92 4.57 9.37
C SER A 17 -10.96 4.35 7.86
N GLU A 18 -9.81 4.41 7.20
CA GLU A 18 -9.69 4.17 5.76
C GLU A 18 -9.99 2.73 5.37
N LEU A 19 -9.58 1.76 6.19
CA LEU A 19 -9.90 0.33 6.02
C LEU A 19 -11.41 0.08 6.10
N GLY A 20 -12.09 0.67 7.10
CA GLY A 20 -13.56 0.54 7.23
C GLY A 20 -14.33 1.17 6.05
N GLN A 21 -13.84 2.31 5.54
CA GLN A 21 -14.39 2.94 4.33
C GLN A 21 -14.16 2.05 3.10
N LEU A 22 -12.98 1.46 2.96
CA LEU A 22 -12.65 0.56 1.86
C LEU A 22 -13.57 -0.67 1.87
N GLU A 23 -13.74 -1.31 3.02
CA GLU A 23 -14.62 -2.48 3.15
C GLU A 23 -16.06 -2.16 2.71
N THR A 24 -16.57 -1.01 3.17
CA THR A 24 -17.92 -0.54 2.82
C THR A 24 -18.07 -0.31 1.30
N LEU A 25 -17.04 0.26 0.67
CA LEU A 25 -17.03 0.52 -0.78
C LEU A 25 -17.08 -0.76 -1.61
N LEU A 26 -16.36 -1.80 -1.16
CA LEU A 26 -16.21 -3.05 -1.91
C LEU A 26 -17.44 -3.96 -1.86
N LYS A 27 -18.37 -3.74 -0.93
CA LYS A 27 -19.62 -4.52 -0.79
C LYS A 27 -20.72 -4.15 -1.81
N GLY A 28 -20.54 -3.08 -2.58
CA GLY A 28 -21.56 -2.60 -3.53
C GLY A 28 -21.51 -3.29 -4.90
N GLU A 29 -22.63 -3.26 -5.64
CA GLU A 29 -22.73 -3.85 -7.00
C GLU A 29 -21.72 -3.27 -8.00
N ALA A 30 -21.31 -2.02 -7.80
CA ALA A 30 -20.27 -1.37 -8.61
C ALA A 30 -18.94 -2.14 -8.60
N ALA A 31 -18.67 -2.93 -7.55
CA ALA A 31 -17.51 -3.79 -7.46
C ALA A 31 -17.52 -4.90 -8.52
N ALA A 32 -18.69 -5.37 -8.98
CA ALA A 32 -18.77 -6.43 -9.98
C ALA A 32 -18.51 -5.95 -11.43
N THR A 33 -18.46 -4.63 -11.66
CA THR A 33 -18.31 -4.07 -13.00
C THR A 33 -16.94 -4.41 -13.62
N LEU A 34 -16.91 -4.70 -14.91
CA LEU A 34 -15.66 -5.06 -15.61
C LEU A 34 -14.60 -3.96 -15.50
N ALA A 35 -15.00 -2.69 -15.65
CA ALA A 35 -14.08 -1.56 -15.55
C ALA A 35 -13.39 -1.49 -14.17
N PHE A 36 -14.15 -1.72 -13.09
CA PHE A 36 -13.57 -1.77 -11.75
C PHE A 36 -12.68 -3.00 -11.56
N GLN A 37 -13.09 -4.17 -12.03
CA GLN A 37 -12.31 -5.41 -11.94
C GLN A 37 -10.96 -5.31 -12.69
N SER A 38 -10.94 -4.66 -13.85
CA SER A 38 -9.69 -4.38 -14.58
C SER A 38 -8.77 -3.45 -13.79
N VAL A 39 -9.30 -2.37 -13.21
CA VAL A 39 -8.52 -1.46 -12.35
C VAL A 39 -7.95 -2.21 -11.15
N LEU A 40 -8.77 -3.04 -10.49
CA LEU A 40 -8.39 -3.80 -9.32
C LEU A 40 -7.27 -4.80 -9.64
N ALA A 41 -7.38 -5.52 -10.75
CA ALA A 41 -6.36 -6.44 -11.22
C ALA A 41 -5.02 -5.75 -11.54
N THR A 42 -5.04 -4.49 -11.98
CA THR A 42 -3.83 -3.68 -12.19
C THR A 42 -3.27 -3.09 -10.89
N LEU A 43 -4.12 -2.72 -9.93
CA LEU A 43 -3.69 -2.15 -8.65
C LEU A 43 -3.01 -3.18 -7.74
N LEU A 44 -3.51 -4.42 -7.72
CA LEU A 44 -3.04 -5.45 -6.80
C LEU A 44 -1.53 -5.75 -6.92
N PRO A 45 -0.96 -6.01 -8.11
CA PRO A 45 0.47 -6.24 -8.24
C PRO A 45 1.34 -5.06 -7.79
N MET A 46 0.85 -3.82 -7.99
CA MET A 46 1.56 -2.63 -7.52
C MET A 46 1.61 -2.59 -5.99
N LEU A 47 0.49 -2.85 -5.32
CA LEU A 47 0.43 -2.87 -3.85
C LEU A 47 1.22 -4.04 -3.27
N GLU A 48 1.23 -5.20 -3.92
CA GLU A 48 2.03 -6.36 -3.51
C GLU A 48 3.53 -6.08 -3.60
N ARG A 49 3.97 -5.34 -4.63
CA ARG A 49 5.36 -4.87 -4.71
C ARG A 49 5.69 -3.92 -3.57
N VAL A 50 4.81 -2.98 -3.24
CA VAL A 50 5.00 -2.07 -2.09
C VAL A 50 5.12 -2.88 -0.79
N LEU A 51 4.16 -3.77 -0.53
CA LEU A 51 4.15 -4.61 0.66
C LEU A 51 5.44 -5.40 0.80
N GLN A 52 5.88 -6.02 -0.28
CA GLN A 52 7.11 -6.78 -0.28
C GLN A 52 8.32 -5.92 0.14
N ARG A 53 8.45 -4.71 -0.40
CA ARG A 53 9.60 -3.85 -0.08
C ARG A 53 9.52 -3.29 1.33
N GLU A 54 8.33 -2.94 1.80
CA GLU A 54 8.14 -2.52 3.19
C GLU A 54 8.43 -3.66 4.17
N GLN A 55 8.06 -4.91 3.86
CA GLN A 55 8.43 -6.08 4.67
C GLN A 55 9.94 -6.27 4.76
N GLN A 56 10.67 -6.08 3.65
CA GLN A 56 12.14 -6.12 3.66
C GLN A 56 12.73 -5.03 4.55
N ALA A 57 12.15 -3.82 4.52
CA ALA A 57 12.56 -2.74 5.43
C ALA A 57 12.26 -3.10 6.88
N THR A 58 11.08 -3.67 7.19
CA THR A 58 10.74 -4.16 8.53
C THR A 58 11.73 -5.20 9.04
N GLU A 59 12.12 -6.16 8.19
CA GLU A 59 13.11 -7.20 8.53
C GLU A 59 14.51 -6.62 8.78
N ALA A 60 14.88 -5.56 8.05
CA ALA A 60 16.17 -4.88 8.16
C ALA A 60 16.19 -3.77 9.23
N ALA A 61 15.10 -3.56 9.98
CA ALA A 61 14.97 -2.49 10.96
C ALA A 61 16.09 -2.54 12.01
N LEU A 62 16.62 -1.36 12.36
CA LEU A 62 17.74 -1.18 13.29
C LEU A 62 17.31 -1.12 14.75
N SER A 63 16.02 -0.91 15.02
CA SER A 63 15.47 -0.84 16.37
C SER A 63 14.11 -1.51 16.47
N LEU A 64 13.73 -1.90 17.69
CA LEU A 64 12.42 -2.50 17.95
C LEU A 64 11.28 -1.53 17.63
N ALA A 65 11.40 -0.26 18.03
CA ALA A 65 10.38 0.75 17.79
C ALA A 65 10.13 0.99 16.29
N GLN A 66 11.21 1.03 15.50
CA GLN A 66 11.12 1.11 14.04
C GLN A 66 10.45 -0.12 13.46
N ARG A 67 10.86 -1.32 13.90
CA ARG A 67 10.26 -2.58 13.44
C ARG A 67 8.77 -2.64 13.74
N GLU A 68 8.35 -2.24 14.93
CA GLU A 68 6.94 -2.22 15.34
C GLU A 68 6.13 -1.27 14.45
N THR A 69 6.63 -0.06 14.21
CA THR A 69 5.93 0.91 13.35
C THR A 69 5.82 0.43 11.90
N LEU A 70 6.90 -0.09 11.33
CA LEU A 70 6.89 -0.66 9.98
C LEU A 70 6.00 -1.90 9.89
N GLN A 71 5.95 -2.72 10.95
CA GLN A 71 5.05 -3.87 11.01
C GLN A 71 3.58 -3.42 10.94
N GLU A 72 3.18 -2.42 11.72
CA GLU A 72 1.82 -1.87 11.69
C GLU A 72 1.42 -1.39 10.28
N MET A 73 2.33 -0.68 9.60
CA MET A 73 2.13 -0.26 8.22
C MET A 73 1.96 -1.45 7.27
N THR A 74 2.83 -2.47 7.37
CA THR A 74 2.71 -3.66 6.53
C THR A 74 1.43 -4.44 6.81
N ASP A 75 0.97 -4.51 8.05
CA ASP A 75 -0.28 -5.18 8.43
C ASP A 75 -1.51 -4.45 7.85
N ALA A 76 -1.51 -3.12 7.87
CA ALA A 76 -2.55 -2.31 7.23
C ALA A 76 -2.58 -2.57 5.72
N LEU A 77 -1.42 -2.62 5.07
CA LEU A 77 -1.32 -2.88 3.63
C LEU A 77 -1.73 -4.33 3.28
N VAL A 78 -1.40 -5.32 4.12
CA VAL A 78 -1.89 -6.70 4.00
C VAL A 78 -3.41 -6.72 4.05
N ALA A 79 -4.03 -6.03 5.01
CA ALA A 79 -5.48 -5.97 5.14
C ALA A 79 -6.14 -5.36 3.89
N VAL A 80 -5.57 -4.27 3.36
CA VAL A 80 -6.01 -3.68 2.08
C VAL A 80 -5.93 -4.69 0.95
N ILE A 81 -4.77 -5.34 0.75
CA ILE A 81 -4.56 -6.29 -0.33
C ILE A 81 -5.55 -7.46 -0.22
N GLN A 82 -5.80 -7.97 0.99
CA GLN A 82 -6.78 -9.04 1.22
C GLN A 82 -8.21 -8.60 0.88
N MET A 83 -8.62 -7.38 1.29
CA MET A 83 -9.93 -6.84 0.92
C MET A 83 -10.08 -6.69 -0.59
N LEU A 84 -9.06 -6.15 -1.25
CA LEU A 84 -9.05 -6.00 -2.71
C LEU A 84 -9.07 -7.35 -3.43
N ARG A 85 -8.31 -8.34 -2.95
CA ARG A 85 -8.36 -9.72 -3.47
C ARG A 85 -9.72 -10.36 -3.29
N GLY A 86 -10.36 -10.16 -2.13
CA GLY A 86 -11.71 -10.65 -1.85
C GLY A 86 -12.79 -10.01 -2.73
N ALA A 87 -12.54 -8.79 -3.23
CA ALA A 87 -13.44 -8.10 -4.15
C ALA A 87 -13.26 -8.50 -5.63
N LEU A 88 -12.22 -9.27 -5.97
CA LEU A 88 -12.06 -9.79 -7.33
C LEU A 88 -13.07 -10.89 -7.62
N ASN A 89 -13.85 -10.73 -8.69
CA ASN A 89 -14.65 -11.81 -9.26
C ASN A 89 -13.82 -12.65 -10.25
N GLU A 90 -14.43 -13.68 -10.83
CA GLU A 90 -13.75 -14.60 -11.76
C GLU A 90 -13.05 -13.86 -12.92
N ARG A 91 -13.66 -12.79 -13.44
CA ARG A 91 -13.09 -12.00 -14.54
C ARG A 91 -11.86 -11.22 -14.08
N GLY A 92 -11.93 -10.58 -12.91
CA GLY A 92 -10.79 -9.89 -12.32
C GLY A 92 -9.63 -10.83 -12.01
N GLN A 93 -9.93 -12.02 -11.48
CA GLN A 93 -8.92 -13.06 -11.25
C GLN A 93 -8.27 -13.52 -12.55
N GLN A 94 -9.04 -13.62 -13.65
CA GLN A 94 -8.50 -13.98 -14.95
C GLN A 94 -7.53 -12.90 -15.48
N VAL A 95 -7.87 -11.62 -15.35
CA VAL A 95 -6.96 -10.51 -15.72
C VAL A 95 -5.68 -10.56 -14.89
N LEU A 96 -5.79 -10.78 -13.58
CA LEU A 96 -4.64 -10.87 -12.67
C LEU A 96 -3.69 -12.03 -13.03
N ARG A 97 -4.19 -13.13 -13.61
CA ARG A 97 -3.31 -14.23 -14.06
C ARG A 97 -2.40 -13.87 -15.23
N TYR A 98 -2.75 -12.85 -16.00
CA TYR A 98 -1.91 -12.35 -17.09
C TYR A 98 -0.88 -11.31 -16.61
N GLU A 99 -1.06 -10.77 -15.40
CA GLU A 99 -0.05 -9.93 -14.76
C GLU A 99 1.14 -10.80 -14.33
N ARG A 100 2.34 -10.29 -14.59
CA ARG A 100 3.56 -11.01 -14.24
C ARG A 100 3.73 -10.94 -12.72
N PRO A 101 3.90 -12.06 -12.00
CA PRO A 101 4.13 -12.01 -10.57
C PRO A 101 5.37 -11.15 -10.29
N VAL A 102 5.27 -10.28 -9.29
CA VAL A 102 6.40 -9.50 -8.78
C VAL A 102 7.43 -10.51 -8.30
N LYS A 103 8.56 -10.61 -9.01
CA LYS A 103 9.65 -11.47 -8.56
C LYS A 103 10.22 -10.85 -7.30
N ALA A 104 10.22 -11.64 -6.23
CA ALA A 104 10.95 -11.28 -5.04
C ALA A 104 12.44 -11.12 -5.39
N GLY A 105 12.95 -9.90 -5.19
CA GLY A 105 14.39 -9.68 -5.12
C GLY A 105 14.97 -10.47 -3.94
N PRO A 106 16.28 -10.76 -3.94
CA PRO A 106 16.92 -11.33 -2.76
C PRO A 106 16.64 -10.44 -1.55
N PRO A 107 16.50 -11.01 -0.33
CA PRO A 107 16.31 -10.22 0.87
C PRO A 107 17.50 -9.29 1.08
N GLU A 108 17.24 -7.98 1.08
CA GLU A 108 18.24 -6.96 1.33
C GLU A 108 18.48 -6.85 2.83
N ARG A 109 19.73 -7.04 3.26
CA ARG A 109 20.09 -7.08 4.69
C ARG A 109 20.51 -5.71 5.22
N SER A 110 20.82 -4.78 4.33
CA SER A 110 21.16 -3.42 4.70
C SER A 110 19.89 -2.60 4.87
N TRP A 111 19.70 -2.07 6.07
CA TRP A 111 18.61 -1.14 6.40
C TRP A 111 18.44 -0.04 5.34
N TRP A 112 19.53 0.63 4.97
CA TRP A 112 19.50 1.75 4.04
C TRP A 112 19.00 1.35 2.64
N PHE A 113 19.47 0.21 2.13
CA PHE A 113 19.03 -0.28 0.81
C PHE A 113 17.58 -0.74 0.85
N ALA A 114 17.17 -1.47 1.90
CA ALA A 114 15.78 -1.90 2.07
C ALA A 114 14.81 -0.71 2.20
N LEU A 115 15.16 0.32 2.97
CA LEU A 115 14.39 1.57 3.09
C LEU A 115 14.27 2.30 1.75
N SER A 116 15.37 2.40 1.00
CA SER A 116 15.40 3.07 -0.31
C SER A 116 14.52 2.33 -1.32
N GLU A 117 14.57 1.00 -1.36
CA GLU A 117 13.71 0.19 -2.22
C GLU A 117 12.22 0.28 -1.82
N ALA A 118 11.92 0.39 -0.52
CA ALA A 118 10.56 0.63 -0.03
C ALA A 118 10.03 2.00 -0.48
N LEU A 119 10.83 3.06 -0.31
CA LEU A 119 10.51 4.40 -0.79
C LEU A 119 10.26 4.42 -2.30
N GLU A 120 11.16 3.82 -3.09
CA GLU A 120 11.01 3.75 -4.55
C GLU A 120 9.72 3.03 -4.95
N ALA A 121 9.39 1.90 -4.31
CA ALA A 121 8.17 1.17 -4.60
C ALA A 121 6.90 1.97 -4.28
N VAL A 122 6.89 2.69 -3.15
CA VAL A 122 5.79 3.58 -2.77
C VAL A 122 5.65 4.73 -3.76
N GLU A 123 6.75 5.36 -4.16
CA GLU A 123 6.76 6.46 -5.12
C GLU A 123 6.29 6.03 -6.51
N ASP A 124 6.75 4.87 -6.99
CA ASP A 124 6.29 4.24 -8.22
C ASP A 124 4.75 4.07 -8.20
N ALA A 125 4.20 3.56 -7.09
CA ALA A 125 2.76 3.39 -6.94
C ALA A 125 2.04 4.75 -6.91
N LEU A 126 2.56 5.73 -6.17
CA LEU A 126 2.01 7.08 -6.09
C LEU A 126 2.02 7.81 -7.44
N GLN A 127 2.93 7.49 -8.34
CA GLN A 127 2.97 8.04 -9.70
C GLN A 127 1.98 7.34 -10.66
N ARG A 128 1.83 6.02 -10.55
CA ARG A 128 1.02 5.22 -11.50
C ARG A 128 -0.47 5.20 -11.18
N ILE A 129 -0.83 5.06 -9.91
CA ILE A 129 -2.23 4.96 -9.46
C ILE A 129 -3.08 6.16 -9.92
N PRO A 130 -2.62 7.43 -9.83
CA PRO A 130 -3.42 8.57 -10.27
C PRO A 130 -3.80 8.49 -11.75
N SER A 131 -2.90 8.04 -12.60
CA SER A 131 -3.14 7.89 -14.05
C SER A 131 -4.21 6.84 -14.34
N LEU A 132 -4.10 5.67 -13.70
CA LEU A 132 -5.08 4.58 -13.81
C LEU A 132 -6.47 5.04 -13.36
N VAL A 133 -6.53 5.73 -12.23
CA VAL A 133 -7.78 6.17 -11.61
C VAL A 133 -8.42 7.34 -12.35
N ARG A 134 -7.62 8.25 -12.92
CA ARG A 134 -8.12 9.38 -13.74
C ARG A 134 -8.75 8.92 -15.04
N ALA A 135 -8.34 7.77 -15.58
CA ALA A 135 -8.96 7.17 -16.76
C ALA A 135 -10.41 6.68 -16.51
N GLN A 136 -10.83 6.57 -15.25
CA GLN A 136 -12.17 6.11 -14.87
C GLN A 136 -13.17 7.27 -14.76
N PRO A 137 -14.48 7.01 -14.93
CA PRO A 137 -15.52 8.03 -14.76
C PRO A 137 -15.44 8.75 -13.41
N ARG A 138 -15.82 10.04 -13.40
CA ARG A 138 -15.91 10.82 -12.15
C ARG A 138 -16.93 10.18 -11.21
N GLY A 139 -16.61 10.13 -9.91
CA GLY A 139 -17.46 9.49 -8.90
C GLY A 139 -17.48 7.96 -8.91
N SER A 140 -16.78 7.31 -9.85
CA SER A 140 -16.74 5.85 -9.91
C SER A 140 -16.09 5.22 -8.68
N LEU A 141 -16.44 3.96 -8.41
CA LEU A 141 -15.85 3.17 -7.32
C LEU A 141 -14.31 3.15 -7.41
N ALA A 142 -13.77 2.99 -8.62
CA ALA A 142 -12.33 3.02 -8.87
C ALA A 142 -11.68 4.34 -8.41
N ARG A 143 -12.35 5.49 -8.58
CA ARG A 143 -11.86 6.78 -8.06
C ARG A 143 -11.88 6.87 -6.55
N ARG A 144 -12.92 6.35 -5.91
CA ARG A 144 -13.05 6.37 -4.45
C ARG A 144 -12.02 5.44 -3.80
N VAL A 145 -11.87 4.22 -4.30
CA VAL A 145 -10.85 3.26 -3.86
C VAL A 145 -9.45 3.82 -4.12
N GLY A 146 -9.18 4.32 -5.33
CA GLY A 146 -7.90 4.94 -5.66
C GLY A 146 -7.52 6.09 -4.73
N ALA A 147 -8.49 6.94 -4.34
CA ALA A 147 -8.24 8.03 -3.40
C ALA A 147 -7.91 7.56 -1.97
N LEU A 148 -8.46 6.43 -1.52
CA LEU A 148 -8.08 5.80 -0.25
C LEU A 148 -6.65 5.25 -0.33
N LEU A 149 -6.35 4.48 -1.38
CA LEU A 149 -5.00 3.91 -1.58
C LEU A 149 -3.92 4.99 -1.66
N LEU A 150 -4.19 6.09 -2.35
CA LEU A 150 -3.26 7.22 -2.44
C LEU A 150 -3.05 7.93 -1.10
N ARG A 151 -4.01 7.90 -0.17
CA ARG A 151 -3.85 8.48 1.16
C ARG A 151 -2.97 7.58 2.04
N LEU A 152 -3.29 6.28 2.08
CA LEU A 152 -2.49 5.25 2.74
C LEU A 152 -1.02 5.32 2.28
N LEU A 153 -0.76 5.25 0.97
CA LEU A 153 0.61 5.25 0.45
C LEU A 153 1.36 6.56 0.74
N ARG A 154 0.70 7.72 0.78
CA ARG A 154 1.33 8.98 1.19
C ARG A 154 1.65 9.03 2.68
N GLN A 155 0.87 8.32 3.49
CA GLN A 155 1.18 8.19 4.91
C GLN A 155 2.42 7.32 5.10
N HIS A 156 2.48 6.16 4.42
CA HIS A 156 3.65 5.31 4.39
C HIS A 156 4.89 6.08 3.91
N GLN A 157 4.81 6.79 2.78
CA GLN A 157 5.91 7.60 2.25
C GLN A 157 6.41 8.62 3.28
N ARG A 158 5.51 9.34 3.96
CA ARG A 158 5.88 10.33 4.97
C ARG A 158 6.65 9.70 6.13
N HIS A 159 6.24 8.52 6.58
CA HIS A 159 6.93 7.79 7.62
C HIS A 159 8.31 7.30 7.15
N LEU A 160 8.40 6.64 6.00
CA LEU A 160 9.69 6.18 5.46
C LEU A 160 10.68 7.34 5.22
N LEU A 161 10.20 8.51 4.77
CA LEU A 161 11.02 9.72 4.64
C LEU A 161 11.43 10.33 5.98
N HIS A 162 10.69 10.08 7.06
CA HIS A 162 11.09 10.46 8.41
C HIS A 162 12.23 9.56 8.89
N GLU A 163 12.07 8.24 8.77
CA GLU A 163 13.12 7.26 9.10
C GLU A 163 14.43 7.50 8.32
N ALA A 164 14.32 7.87 7.04
CA ALA A 164 15.49 8.22 6.23
C ALA A 164 16.23 9.47 6.75
N ARG A 165 15.49 10.44 7.31
CA ARG A 165 16.08 11.68 7.86
C ARG A 165 16.76 11.44 9.20
N GLU A 166 16.08 10.72 10.10
CA GLU A 166 16.63 10.37 11.43
C GLU A 166 17.93 9.54 11.33
N TRP A 167 18.16 8.85 10.21
CA TRP A 167 19.41 8.11 10.00
C TRP A 167 20.59 8.98 9.52
N ILE A 168 20.31 10.09 8.82
CA ILE A 168 21.34 10.98 8.27
C ILE A 168 21.87 11.94 9.34
N GLU A 169 21.05 12.27 10.33
CA GLU A 169 21.36 13.17 11.45
C GLU A 169 22.05 12.46 12.63
#